data_AF-A0A2W1LBC9-F1
#
_entry.id   AF-A0A2W1LBC9-F1
#
_cell.length_a   1.000
_cell.length_b   1.000
_cell.length_c   1.000
_cell.angle_alpha   90.00
_cell.angle_beta   90.00
_cell.angle_gamma   90.00
#
_symmetry.space_group_name_H-M   'P 1'
#
loop_
_entity.id
_entity.type
_entity.pdbx_description
1 polymer ?
#
loop_
_entity_poly.entity_id
_entity_poly.type
_entity_poly.pdbx_seq_one_letter_code
_entity_poly.pdbx_strand_id
1 'polypeptide(L)'
;MNDLKEAYERLGLPDTATKEEVEKRYTLLLRQSRASQTQQDDAAGGGFSEVTKAYRTILEAENRKAVEDINQQQYGKYKRFAGTAEKVDHFFSYYKFHVIGAIAVIAIIIYGVNTYMDNKAEQERLASLPPAALTASLFGEFYMEDGSQQTEPLNEALLAQFPEWERVETSILNFSMDARSEMDIAMQQKAVIQLATEDPDVYIMDRSIFDWMVRNDILASLDEYASGAWSELLPEGAALKAATQDNPTEHVYGIALGSSPMTKQLPLHMKEFIVGIRIDAGNKDNALHLIETYLQAGQSSAD
;
A
#
# COMPACT_ATOMS: atom_id res chain seq x y z
N MET A 1 55.91 -19.72 -27.23
CA MET A 1 57.20 -19.03 -26.96
C MET A 1 58.09 -19.00 -28.19
N ASN A 2 58.18 -20.06 -29.00
CA ASN A 2 58.94 -20.05 -30.25
C ASN A 2 58.41 -19.03 -31.28
N ASP A 3 57.09 -18.99 -31.49
CA ASP A 3 56.49 -18.16 -32.54
C ASP A 3 56.64 -16.65 -32.31
N LEU A 4 56.71 -16.21 -31.05
CA LEU A 4 56.90 -14.79 -30.71
C LEU A 4 58.36 -14.37 -30.94
N LYS A 5 59.31 -15.20 -30.51
CA LYS A 5 60.74 -14.95 -30.73
C LYS A 5 61.06 -14.94 -32.22
N GLU A 6 60.49 -15.89 -32.97
CA GLU A 6 60.61 -15.95 -34.43
C GLU A 6 60.00 -14.69 -35.09
N ALA A 7 58.88 -14.16 -34.57
CA ALA A 7 58.29 -12.93 -35.07
C ALA A 7 59.19 -11.70 -34.86
N TYR A 8 59.87 -11.57 -33.71
CA TYR A 8 60.86 -10.51 -33.46
C TYR A 8 62.08 -10.65 -34.38
N GLU A 9 62.60 -11.87 -34.53
CA GLU A 9 63.73 -12.18 -35.43
C GLU A 9 63.40 -11.84 -36.89
N ARG A 10 62.18 -12.13 -37.36
CA ARG A 10 61.70 -11.79 -38.71
C ARG A 10 61.58 -10.29 -38.95
N LEU A 11 61.32 -9.50 -37.91
CA LEU A 11 61.37 -8.04 -37.98
C LEU A 11 62.80 -7.49 -37.83
N GLY A 12 63.77 -8.34 -37.51
CA GLY A 12 65.15 -7.96 -37.24
C GLY A 12 65.30 -7.16 -35.94
N LEU A 13 64.45 -7.46 -34.96
CA LEU A 13 64.42 -6.80 -33.66
C LEU A 13 64.81 -7.77 -32.55
N PRO A 14 65.44 -7.30 -31.47
CA PRO A 14 65.57 -8.10 -30.26
C PRO A 14 64.19 -8.39 -29.65
N ASP A 15 64.08 -9.48 -28.90
CA ASP A 15 62.87 -9.87 -28.18
C ASP A 15 62.47 -8.91 -27.03
N THR A 16 63.32 -7.92 -26.75
CA THR A 16 63.11 -6.82 -25.81
C THR A 16 62.70 -5.49 -26.47
N ALA A 17 62.53 -5.46 -27.79
CA ALA A 17 62.16 -4.25 -28.51
C ALA A 17 60.82 -3.68 -28.02
N THR A 18 60.78 -2.37 -27.85
CA THR A 18 59.57 -1.64 -27.45
C THR A 18 58.54 -1.63 -28.57
N LYS A 19 57.27 -1.47 -28.20
CA LYS A 19 56.16 -1.33 -29.16
C LYS A 19 56.43 -0.26 -30.22
N GLU A 20 56.99 0.88 -29.81
CA GLU A 20 57.37 1.95 -30.74
C GLU A 20 58.45 1.52 -31.73
N GLU A 21 59.43 0.71 -31.30
CA GLU A 21 60.49 0.19 -32.16
C GLU A 21 59.94 -0.84 -33.15
N VAL A 22 59.01 -1.69 -32.71
CA VAL A 22 58.28 -2.64 -33.56
C VAL A 22 57.47 -1.91 -34.63
N GLU A 23 56.74 -0.86 -34.27
CA GLU A 23 55.96 -0.02 -35.20
C GLU A 23 56.84 0.75 -36.19
N LYS A 24 57.94 1.35 -35.70
CA LYS A 24 58.92 2.07 -36.55
C LYS A 24 59.55 1.11 -37.56
N ARG A 25 59.93 -0.09 -37.12
CA ARG A 25 60.56 -1.11 -37.98
C ARG A 25 59.59 -1.65 -39.03
N TYR A 26 58.35 -1.95 -38.64
CA TYR A 26 57.31 -2.37 -39.58
C TYR A 26 57.05 -1.29 -40.64
N THR A 27 56.97 -0.03 -40.23
CA THR A 27 56.76 1.11 -41.14
C THR A 27 57.91 1.26 -42.14
N LEU A 28 59.16 1.05 -41.69
CA LEU A 28 60.34 1.08 -42.56
C LEU A 28 60.30 -0.05 -43.58
N LEU A 29 60.02 -1.29 -43.15
CA LEU A 29 59.93 -2.46 -44.02
C LEU A 29 58.77 -2.35 -45.03
N LEU A 30 57.65 -1.74 -44.62
CA LEU A 30 56.51 -1.43 -45.50
C LEU A 30 56.87 -0.39 -46.57
N ARG A 31 57.63 0.64 -46.21
CA ARG A 31 58.11 1.64 -47.20
C ARG A 31 59.11 1.03 -48.17
N GLN A 32 60.01 0.17 -47.68
CA GLN A 32 60.99 -0.53 -48.49
C GLN A 32 60.33 -1.52 -49.45
N SER A 33 59.36 -2.32 -48.98
CA SER A 33 58.64 -3.27 -49.85
C SER A 33 57.88 -2.54 -50.97
N ARG A 34 57.21 -1.42 -50.65
CA ARG A 34 56.53 -0.57 -51.64
C ARG A 34 57.49 0.06 -52.67
N ALA A 35 58.68 0.48 -52.25
CA ALA A 35 59.70 1.03 -53.15
C ALA A 35 60.25 -0.03 -54.12
N SER A 36 60.54 -1.24 -53.62
CA SER A 36 61.06 -2.37 -54.41
C SER A 36 60.03 -2.97 -55.38
N GLN A 37 58.73 -2.82 -55.11
CA GLN A 37 57.65 -3.29 -55.98
C GLN A 37 57.53 -2.51 -57.30
N THR A 38 58.23 -1.38 -57.43
CA THR A 38 58.20 -0.52 -58.64
C THR A 38 59.19 -0.99 -59.72
N GLN A 39 59.99 -2.05 -59.50
CA GLN A 39 61.12 -2.40 -60.38
C GLN A 39 61.24 -3.87 -60.87
N GLN A 40 60.40 -4.83 -60.46
CA GLN A 40 60.35 -6.17 -61.09
C GLN A 40 59.15 -7.02 -60.64
N ASP A 41 58.75 -7.96 -61.51
CA ASP A 41 57.61 -8.89 -61.50
C ASP A 41 57.23 -9.58 -60.17
N ASP A 42 55.97 -10.03 -60.13
CA ASP A 42 55.09 -10.61 -59.10
C ASP A 42 55.63 -11.65 -58.07
N ALA A 43 56.93 -11.86 -57.92
CA ALA A 43 57.50 -12.78 -56.92
C ALA A 43 57.75 -12.13 -55.54
N ALA A 44 57.71 -10.80 -55.42
CA ALA A 44 58.00 -10.07 -54.18
C ALA A 44 56.79 -9.91 -53.22
N GLY A 45 55.57 -10.26 -53.65
CA GLY A 45 54.35 -10.12 -52.85
C GLY A 45 54.27 -11.05 -51.63
N GLY A 46 54.97 -12.19 -51.66
CA GLY A 46 54.96 -13.17 -50.57
C GLY A 46 55.82 -12.78 -49.35
N GLY A 47 56.93 -12.06 -49.56
CA GLY A 47 57.88 -11.74 -48.47
C GLY A 47 57.33 -10.75 -47.44
N PHE A 48 56.50 -9.79 -47.87
CA PHE A 48 55.92 -8.81 -46.96
C PHE A 48 54.75 -9.36 -46.14
N SER A 49 54.03 -10.36 -46.65
CA SER A 49 52.95 -11.06 -45.91
C SER A 49 53.47 -11.66 -44.60
N GLU A 50 54.66 -12.27 -44.64
CA GLU A 50 55.30 -12.84 -43.45
C GLU A 50 55.74 -11.77 -42.44
N VAL A 51 56.11 -10.58 -42.90
CA VAL A 51 56.41 -9.41 -42.04
C VAL A 51 55.14 -8.89 -41.37
N THR A 52 54.02 -8.79 -42.10
CA THR A 52 52.72 -8.42 -41.52
C THR A 52 52.23 -9.45 -40.51
N LYS A 53 52.43 -10.75 -40.78
CA LYS A 53 52.09 -11.83 -39.84
C LYS A 53 52.92 -11.71 -38.56
N ALA A 54 54.23 -11.53 -38.67
CA ALA A 54 55.12 -11.33 -37.52
C ALA A 54 54.71 -10.11 -36.68
N TYR A 55 54.42 -8.99 -37.33
CA TYR A 55 53.93 -7.78 -36.66
C TYR A 55 52.63 -8.01 -35.89
N ARG A 56 51.63 -8.67 -36.51
CA ARG A 56 50.36 -9.01 -35.85
C ARG A 56 50.56 -9.93 -34.65
N THR A 57 51.41 -10.95 -34.78
CA THR A 57 51.73 -11.88 -33.69
C THR A 57 52.32 -11.15 -32.48
N ILE A 58 53.22 -10.20 -32.69
CA ILE A 58 53.80 -9.38 -31.61
C ILE A 58 52.71 -8.51 -30.96
N LEU A 59 51.91 -7.81 -31.77
CA LEU A 59 50.84 -6.94 -31.26
C LEU A 59 49.78 -7.71 -30.47
N GLU A 60 49.40 -8.90 -30.93
CA GLU A 60 48.45 -9.78 -30.23
C GLU A 60 49.01 -10.28 -28.91
N ALA A 61 50.31 -10.61 -28.86
CA ALA A 61 50.97 -11.01 -27.62
C ALA A 61 51.08 -9.84 -26.62
N GLU A 62 51.44 -8.65 -27.09
CA GLU A 62 51.50 -7.44 -26.26
C GLU A 62 50.12 -7.04 -25.74
N ASN A 63 49.09 -7.05 -26.61
CA ASN A 63 47.72 -6.76 -26.19
C ASN A 63 47.20 -7.80 -25.19
N ARG A 64 47.50 -9.08 -25.39
CA ARG A 64 47.11 -10.14 -24.44
C ARG A 64 47.76 -9.92 -23.08
N LYS A 65 49.06 -9.61 -23.05
CA LYS A 65 49.78 -9.30 -21.82
C LYS A 65 49.22 -8.06 -21.12
N ALA A 66 48.93 -7.00 -21.87
CA ALA A 66 48.32 -5.79 -21.31
C ALA A 66 46.93 -6.04 -20.70
N VAL A 67 46.10 -6.85 -21.36
CA VAL A 67 44.78 -7.26 -20.82
C VAL A 67 44.95 -8.14 -19.57
N GLU A 68 45.89 -9.08 -19.58
CA GLU A 68 46.20 -9.92 -18.41
C GLU A 68 46.71 -9.10 -17.22
N ASP A 69 47.58 -8.10 -17.46
CA ASP A 69 48.09 -7.20 -16.43
C ASP A 69 46.98 -6.34 -15.82
N ILE A 70 46.08 -5.79 -16.64
CA ILE A 70 44.90 -5.04 -16.18
C ILE A 70 43.96 -5.95 -15.37
N ASN A 71 43.69 -7.15 -15.86
CA ASN A 71 42.86 -8.13 -15.15
C ASN A 71 43.49 -8.58 -13.83
N GLN A 72 44.82 -8.73 -13.77
CA GLN A 72 45.54 -9.06 -12.54
C GLN A 72 45.52 -7.90 -11.54
N GLN A 73 45.63 -6.65 -12.01
CA GLN A 73 45.50 -5.47 -11.14
C GLN A 73 44.08 -5.32 -10.57
N GLN A 74 43.04 -5.54 -11.37
CA GLN A 74 41.65 -5.38 -10.95
C GLN A 74 41.11 -6.57 -10.14
N TYR A 75 41.39 -7.80 -10.59
CA TYR A 75 40.81 -9.02 -10.05
C TYR A 75 41.82 -9.97 -9.37
N GLY A 76 43.13 -9.68 -9.40
CA GLY A 76 44.16 -10.54 -8.79
C GLY A 76 44.00 -10.76 -7.28
N LYS A 77 43.32 -9.83 -6.59
CA LYS A 77 42.95 -9.98 -5.17
C LYS A 77 42.05 -11.19 -4.90
N TYR A 78 41.32 -11.67 -5.91
CA TYR A 78 40.42 -12.83 -5.81
C TYR A 78 41.13 -14.17 -6.08
N LYS A 79 42.45 -14.16 -6.34
CA LYS A 79 43.30 -15.35 -6.56
C LYS A 79 42.64 -16.34 -7.55
N ARG A 80 42.32 -17.56 -7.10
CA ARG A 80 41.68 -18.62 -7.91
C ARG A 80 40.30 -18.26 -8.45
N PHE A 81 39.67 -17.20 -7.94
CA PHE A 81 38.36 -16.72 -8.36
C PHE A 81 38.44 -15.47 -9.26
N ALA A 82 39.63 -15.03 -9.67
CA ALA A 82 39.78 -13.84 -10.52
C ALA A 82 38.92 -13.92 -11.80
N GLY A 83 38.93 -15.05 -12.50
CA GLY A 83 38.09 -15.24 -13.69
C GLY A 83 36.58 -15.34 -13.41
N THR A 84 36.18 -15.73 -12.19
CA THR A 84 34.76 -15.69 -11.79
C THR A 84 34.35 -14.26 -11.44
N ALA A 85 35.21 -13.51 -10.75
CA ALA A 85 34.98 -12.12 -10.38
C ALA A 85 34.82 -11.23 -11.62
N GLU A 86 35.69 -11.39 -12.62
CA GLU A 86 35.59 -10.70 -13.91
C GLU A 86 34.24 -10.98 -14.60
N LYS A 87 33.81 -12.24 -14.65
CA LYS A 87 32.53 -12.63 -15.26
C LYS A 87 31.32 -12.08 -14.52
N VAL A 88 31.35 -12.08 -13.19
CA VAL A 88 30.28 -11.54 -12.35
C VAL A 88 30.20 -10.02 -12.53
N ASP A 89 31.34 -9.33 -12.53
CA ASP A 89 31.40 -7.89 -12.77
C ASP A 89 30.92 -7.51 -14.17
N HIS A 90 31.28 -8.31 -15.18
CA HIS A 90 30.75 -8.15 -16.54
C HIS A 90 29.22 -8.38 -16.59
N PHE A 91 28.72 -9.39 -15.88
CA PHE A 91 27.29 -9.66 -15.79
C PHE A 91 26.54 -8.50 -15.12
N PHE A 92 27.02 -7.99 -13.98
CA PHE A 92 26.35 -6.88 -13.30
C PHE A 92 26.49 -5.56 -14.08
N SER A 93 27.64 -5.27 -14.69
CA SER A 93 27.82 -4.05 -15.48
C SER A 93 26.85 -3.99 -16.67
N TYR A 94 26.58 -5.13 -17.32
CA TYR A 94 25.66 -5.23 -18.46
C TYR A 94 24.18 -5.37 -18.02
N TYR A 95 23.90 -6.20 -17.01
CA TYR A 95 22.52 -6.58 -16.62
C TYR A 95 21.99 -5.90 -15.35
N LYS A 96 22.70 -4.95 -14.72
CA LYS A 96 22.26 -4.29 -13.47
C LYS A 96 20.79 -3.87 -13.44
N PHE A 97 20.29 -3.27 -14.51
CA PHE A 97 18.89 -2.81 -14.56
C PHE A 97 17.89 -3.96 -14.72
N HIS A 98 18.27 -5.04 -15.42
CA HIS A 98 17.45 -6.26 -15.51
C HIS A 98 17.38 -6.98 -14.16
N VAL A 99 18.49 -7.02 -13.41
CA VAL A 99 18.52 -7.60 -12.06
C VAL A 99 17.64 -6.81 -11.10
N ILE A 100 17.76 -5.48 -11.09
CA ILE A 100 16.90 -4.61 -10.26
C ILE A 100 15.43 -4.78 -10.65
N GLY A 101 15.13 -4.79 -11.96
CA GLY A 101 13.77 -5.02 -12.45
C GLY A 101 13.20 -6.38 -12.03
N ALA A 102 14.00 -7.44 -12.14
CA ALA A 102 13.58 -8.79 -11.71
C ALA A 102 13.31 -8.85 -10.21
N ILE A 103 14.16 -8.23 -9.37
CA ILE A 103 13.94 -8.14 -7.93
C ILE A 103 12.66 -7.37 -7.61
N ALA A 104 12.42 -6.23 -8.29
CA ALA A 104 11.21 -5.44 -8.10
C ALA A 104 9.95 -6.22 -8.47
N VAL A 105 9.97 -6.95 -9.59
CA VAL A 105 8.85 -7.81 -10.03
C VAL A 105 8.60 -8.93 -9.01
N ILE A 106 9.65 -9.60 -8.52
CA ILE A 106 9.51 -10.63 -7.49
C ILE A 106 8.91 -10.04 -6.21
N ALA A 107 9.36 -8.86 -5.78
CA ALA A 107 8.80 -8.18 -4.60
C ALA A 107 7.31 -7.84 -4.78
N ILE A 108 6.92 -7.35 -5.95
CA ILE A 108 5.51 -7.07 -6.29
C ILE A 108 4.68 -8.35 -6.26
N ILE A 109 5.19 -9.46 -6.82
CA ILE A 109 4.49 -10.75 -6.81
C ILE A 109 4.32 -11.26 -5.38
N ILE A 110 5.37 -11.25 -4.56
CA ILE A 110 5.32 -11.68 -3.16
C ILE A 110 4.30 -10.84 -2.38
N TYR A 111 4.36 -9.52 -2.53
CA TYR A 111 3.43 -8.62 -1.88
C TYR A 111 1.98 -8.89 -2.34
N GLY A 112 1.76 -8.98 -3.66
CA GLY A 112 0.44 -9.25 -4.22
C GLY A 112 -0.15 -10.59 -3.77
N VAL A 113 0.67 -11.65 -3.69
CA VAL A 113 0.22 -12.97 -3.19
C VAL A 113 -0.13 -12.90 -1.71
N ASN A 114 0.70 -12.27 -0.87
CA ASN A 114 0.42 -12.13 0.55
C ASN A 114 -0.85 -11.32 0.78
N THR A 115 -0.99 -10.15 0.14
CA THR A 115 -2.20 -9.32 0.23
C THR A 115 -3.44 -10.07 -0.25
N TYR A 116 -3.33 -10.87 -1.31
CA TYR A 116 -4.45 -11.68 -1.79
C TYR A 116 -4.83 -12.79 -0.80
N MET A 117 -3.85 -13.50 -0.24
CA MET A 117 -4.09 -14.56 0.75
C MET A 117 -4.71 -14.00 2.04
N ASP A 118 -4.17 -12.89 2.55
CA ASP A 118 -4.67 -12.25 3.76
C ASP A 118 -6.10 -11.73 3.55
N ASN A 119 -6.37 -11.08 2.42
CA ASN A 119 -7.73 -10.64 2.08
C ASN A 119 -8.70 -11.81 1.93
N LYS A 120 -8.27 -12.94 1.35
CA LYS A 120 -9.14 -14.11 1.20
C LYS A 120 -9.42 -14.79 2.54
N ALA A 121 -8.40 -14.96 3.38
CA ALA A 121 -8.56 -15.53 4.71
C ALA A 121 -9.46 -14.64 5.58
N GLU A 122 -9.28 -13.32 5.49
CA GLU A 122 -10.13 -12.36 6.19
C GLU A 122 -11.57 -12.35 5.64
N GLN A 123 -11.75 -12.42 4.32
CA GLN A 123 -13.08 -12.56 3.73
C GLN A 123 -13.77 -13.87 4.13
N GLU A 124 -13.04 -15.00 4.16
CA GLU A 124 -13.57 -16.28 4.62
C GLU A 124 -13.93 -16.23 6.10
N ARG A 125 -13.11 -15.55 6.91
CA ARG A 125 -13.40 -15.30 8.33
C ARG A 125 -14.65 -14.46 8.50
N LEU A 126 -14.73 -13.30 7.85
CA LEU A 126 -15.87 -12.39 7.90
C LEU A 126 -17.14 -13.05 7.35
N ALA A 127 -17.06 -13.83 6.28
CA ALA A 127 -18.18 -14.58 5.73
C ALA A 127 -18.62 -15.75 6.60
N SER A 128 -17.74 -16.24 7.49
CA SER A 128 -18.08 -17.27 8.48
C SER A 128 -18.68 -16.71 9.77
N LEU A 129 -18.61 -15.38 9.97
CA LEU A 129 -19.28 -14.74 11.10
C LEU A 129 -20.79 -14.74 10.84
N PRO A 130 -21.62 -14.94 11.89
CA PRO A 130 -23.05 -14.71 11.77
C PRO A 130 -23.29 -13.27 11.33
N PRO A 131 -24.34 -12.99 10.53
CA PRO A 131 -24.69 -11.62 10.18
C PRO A 131 -24.86 -10.79 11.46
N ALA A 132 -24.47 -9.51 11.42
CA ALA A 132 -24.70 -8.64 12.56
C ALA A 132 -26.21 -8.53 12.81
N ALA A 133 -26.63 -8.76 14.06
CA ALA A 133 -27.99 -8.49 14.49
C ALA A 133 -28.28 -6.99 14.47
N LEU A 134 -27.26 -6.18 14.75
CA LEU A 134 -27.32 -4.73 14.68
C LEU A 134 -25.99 -4.15 14.23
N THR A 135 -26.05 -3.19 13.31
CA THR A 135 -24.94 -2.32 12.94
C THR A 135 -25.23 -0.89 13.39
N ALA A 136 -24.32 -0.28 14.15
CA ALA A 136 -24.49 1.06 14.69
C ALA A 136 -23.31 1.99 14.35
N SER A 137 -23.62 3.20 13.90
CA SER A 137 -22.61 4.24 13.68
C SER A 137 -22.80 5.39 14.65
N LEU A 138 -21.78 5.63 15.48
CA LEU A 138 -21.73 6.71 16.46
C LEU A 138 -21.09 7.94 15.82
N PHE A 139 -21.86 9.00 15.59
CA PHE A 139 -21.42 10.23 14.93
C PHE A 139 -21.58 11.41 15.89
N GLY A 140 -20.48 12.05 16.27
CA GLY A 140 -20.48 13.20 17.19
C GLY A 140 -19.28 13.18 18.13
N GLU A 141 -19.44 13.69 19.35
CA GLU A 141 -18.38 13.67 20.37
C GLU A 141 -18.47 12.41 21.26
N PHE A 142 -18.05 11.24 20.75
CA PHE A 142 -18.07 9.95 21.45
C PHE A 142 -16.67 9.37 21.65
N TYR A 143 -16.27 9.16 22.90
CA TYR A 143 -14.93 8.64 23.21
C TYR A 143 -15.04 7.37 24.04
N MET A 144 -14.27 6.33 23.70
CA MET A 144 -14.15 5.15 24.56
C MET A 144 -13.55 5.56 25.91
N GLU A 145 -14.02 4.96 27.01
CA GLU A 145 -13.51 5.26 28.37
C GLU A 145 -12.02 4.99 28.53
N ASP A 146 -11.49 4.00 27.80
CA ASP A 146 -10.07 3.65 27.79
C ASP A 146 -9.22 4.56 26.88
N GLY A 147 -9.85 5.51 26.19
CA GLY A 147 -9.21 6.43 25.24
C GLY A 147 -8.79 5.78 23.91
N SER A 148 -9.16 4.51 23.67
CA SER A 148 -8.85 3.80 22.45
C SER A 148 -9.84 4.15 21.31
N GLN A 149 -9.53 3.66 20.11
CA GLN A 149 -10.43 3.69 18.95
C GLN A 149 -11.03 2.30 18.67
N GLN A 150 -10.80 1.34 19.56
CA GLN A 150 -11.29 -0.03 19.42
C GLN A 150 -12.74 -0.09 19.91
N THR A 151 -13.63 -0.63 19.10
CA THR A 151 -15.06 -0.66 19.40
C THR A 151 -15.53 -2.02 19.93
N GLU A 152 -14.62 -3.01 20.03
CA GLU A 152 -14.89 -4.32 20.60
C GLU A 152 -15.49 -4.26 22.02
N PRO A 153 -14.97 -3.44 22.97
CA PRO A 153 -15.60 -3.33 24.29
C PRO A 153 -17.03 -2.77 24.23
N LEU A 154 -17.31 -1.89 23.27
CA LEU A 154 -18.67 -1.36 23.06
C LEU A 154 -19.59 -2.44 22.48
N ASN A 155 -19.10 -3.24 21.51
CA ASN A 155 -19.85 -4.37 20.96
C ASN A 155 -20.18 -5.39 22.06
N GLU A 156 -19.22 -5.72 22.92
CA GLU A 156 -19.43 -6.64 24.06
C GLU A 156 -20.44 -6.09 25.07
N ALA A 157 -20.38 -4.79 25.39
CA ALA A 157 -21.33 -4.15 26.29
C ALA A 157 -22.75 -4.14 25.73
N LEU A 158 -22.91 -3.92 24.42
CA LEU A 158 -24.21 -4.02 23.74
C LEU A 158 -24.71 -5.47 23.72
N LEU A 159 -23.88 -6.45 23.40
CA LEU A 159 -24.25 -7.87 23.44
C LEU A 159 -24.66 -8.33 24.85
N ALA A 160 -24.03 -7.81 25.90
CA ALA A 160 -24.42 -8.11 27.27
C ALA A 160 -25.83 -7.59 27.62
N GLN A 161 -26.30 -6.55 26.93
CA GLN A 161 -27.64 -5.98 27.09
C GLN A 161 -28.69 -6.70 26.25
N PHE A 162 -28.28 -7.34 25.15
CA PHE A 162 -29.14 -8.07 24.20
C PHE A 162 -28.62 -9.50 24.00
N PRO A 163 -28.84 -10.41 24.98
CA PRO A 163 -28.26 -11.76 24.97
C PRO A 163 -28.76 -12.65 23.82
N GLU A 164 -29.85 -12.27 23.16
CA GLU A 164 -30.36 -12.93 21.95
C GLU A 164 -29.61 -12.54 20.68
N TRP A 165 -28.78 -11.50 20.71
CA TRP A 165 -27.94 -11.11 19.58
C TRP A 165 -26.62 -11.89 19.59
N GLU A 166 -26.27 -12.46 18.44
CA GLU A 166 -25.00 -13.18 18.27
C GLU A 166 -23.83 -12.24 17.94
N ARG A 167 -24.12 -11.09 17.32
CA ARG A 167 -23.10 -10.14 16.85
C ARG A 167 -23.66 -8.74 16.72
N VAL A 168 -22.88 -7.76 17.19
CA VAL A 168 -23.10 -6.32 17.00
C VAL A 168 -21.82 -5.73 16.41
N GLU A 169 -21.98 -4.81 15.47
CA GLU A 169 -20.87 -4.04 14.92
C GLU A 169 -21.11 -2.56 15.16
N THR A 170 -20.14 -1.91 15.80
CA THR A 170 -20.17 -0.47 16.00
C THR A 170 -18.96 0.23 15.36
N SER A 171 -19.20 1.41 14.82
CA SER A 171 -18.19 2.33 14.32
C SER A 171 -18.33 3.68 15.01
N ILE A 172 -17.21 4.37 15.24
CA ILE A 172 -17.20 5.71 15.85
C ILE A 172 -16.52 6.67 14.91
N LEU A 173 -17.20 7.76 14.56
CA LEU A 173 -16.61 8.89 13.87
C LEU A 173 -16.77 10.17 14.71
N ASN A 174 -15.63 10.65 15.20
CA ASN A 174 -15.57 11.82 16.05
C ASN A 174 -15.40 13.11 15.26
N PHE A 175 -16.42 13.96 15.30
CA PHE A 175 -16.40 15.28 14.70
C PHE A 175 -17.49 16.20 15.28
N SER A 176 -17.30 17.50 15.08
CA SER A 176 -18.31 18.52 15.40
C SER A 176 -18.82 19.16 14.12
N MET A 177 -20.11 19.52 14.10
CA MET A 177 -20.67 20.36 13.03
C MET A 177 -20.16 21.80 13.08
N ASP A 178 -19.71 22.25 14.26
CA ASP A 178 -19.09 23.56 14.45
C ASP A 178 -17.58 23.48 14.14
N ALA A 179 -17.23 23.39 12.85
CA ALA A 179 -15.83 23.30 12.43
C ALA A 179 -15.00 24.50 12.93
N ARG A 180 -13.95 24.24 13.71
CA ARG A 180 -13.04 25.25 14.25
C ARG A 180 -11.63 25.13 13.69
N SER A 181 -11.33 24.04 12.99
CA SER A 181 -10.02 23.72 12.44
C SER A 181 -10.11 23.01 11.08
N GLU A 182 -8.99 22.99 10.34
CA GLU A 182 -8.87 22.19 9.11
C GLU A 182 -9.11 20.70 9.36
N MET A 183 -8.73 20.21 10.54
CA MET A 183 -8.97 18.82 10.96
C MET A 183 -10.47 18.53 11.08
N ASP A 184 -11.25 19.46 11.65
CA ASP A 184 -12.71 19.28 11.76
C ASP A 184 -13.37 19.22 10.39
N ILE A 185 -12.93 20.08 9.45
CA ILE A 185 -13.43 20.07 8.07
C ILE A 185 -13.10 18.73 7.39
N ALA A 186 -11.89 18.20 7.59
CA ALA A 186 -11.51 16.90 7.04
C ALA A 186 -12.37 15.76 7.63
N MET A 187 -12.71 15.81 8.92
CA MET A 187 -13.58 14.83 9.54
C MET A 187 -15.03 14.94 9.06
N GLN A 188 -15.55 16.15 8.82
CA GLN A 188 -16.85 16.35 8.19
C GLN A 188 -16.89 15.77 6.77
N GLN A 189 -15.84 15.97 5.97
CA GLN A 189 -15.72 15.35 4.65
C GLN A 189 -15.70 13.82 4.74
N LYS A 190 -14.98 13.27 5.73
CA LYS A 190 -15.00 11.82 6.01
C LYS A 190 -16.40 11.35 6.40
N ALA A 191 -17.15 12.10 7.20
CA ALA A 191 -18.52 11.77 7.57
C ALA A 191 -19.46 11.68 6.37
N VAL A 192 -19.34 12.62 5.42
CA VAL A 192 -20.10 12.58 4.16
C VAL A 192 -19.79 11.33 3.34
N ILE A 193 -18.51 10.97 3.23
CA ILE A 193 -18.10 9.73 2.54
C ILE A 193 -18.69 8.52 3.26
N GLN A 194 -18.55 8.46 4.58
CA GLN A 194 -19.02 7.33 5.39
C GLN A 194 -20.53 7.14 5.28
N LEU A 195 -21.33 8.22 5.32
CA LEU A 195 -22.77 8.14 5.06
C LEU A 195 -23.12 7.58 3.68
N ALA A 196 -22.30 7.85 2.68
CA ALA A 196 -22.55 7.40 1.31
C ALA A 196 -22.08 5.97 1.03
N THR A 197 -21.21 5.41 1.88
CA THR A 197 -20.57 4.09 1.65
C THR A 197 -20.92 3.04 2.69
N GLU A 198 -21.39 3.44 3.87
CA GLU A 198 -21.79 2.55 4.94
C GLU A 198 -23.30 2.63 5.14
N ASP A 199 -23.92 1.48 5.42
CA ASP A 199 -25.37 1.34 5.58
C ASP A 199 -25.71 0.76 6.97
N PRO A 200 -25.43 1.49 8.08
CA PRO A 200 -25.74 1.02 9.41
C PRO A 200 -27.26 0.99 9.66
N ASP A 201 -27.71 0.13 10.56
CA ASP A 201 -29.10 0.04 10.98
C ASP A 201 -29.52 1.26 11.81
N VAL A 202 -28.63 1.71 12.70
CA VAL A 202 -28.85 2.85 13.59
C VAL A 202 -27.71 3.85 13.57
N TYR A 203 -28.07 5.11 13.71
CA TYR A 203 -27.15 6.19 14.04
C TYR A 203 -27.34 6.59 15.49
N ILE A 204 -26.23 6.67 16.21
CA ILE A 204 -26.19 7.21 17.57
C ILE A 204 -25.45 8.54 17.48
N MET A 205 -26.05 9.61 17.99
CA MET A 205 -25.59 10.95 17.68
C MET A 205 -25.84 11.97 18.79
N ASP A 206 -25.17 13.10 18.67
CA ASP A 206 -25.51 14.32 19.40
C ASP A 206 -26.54 15.17 18.64
N ARG A 207 -27.01 16.25 19.28
CA ARG A 207 -28.08 17.08 18.73
C ARG A 207 -27.70 17.74 17.39
N SER A 208 -26.45 18.18 17.25
CA SER A 208 -26.00 18.89 16.04
C SER A 208 -25.99 17.98 14.83
N ILE A 209 -25.58 16.73 15.05
CA ILE A 209 -25.56 15.67 14.03
C ILE A 209 -26.98 15.20 13.72
N PHE A 210 -27.84 15.06 14.72
CA PHE A 210 -29.27 14.76 14.52
C PHE A 210 -29.93 15.76 13.58
N ASP A 211 -29.80 17.05 13.88
CA ASP A 211 -30.42 18.09 13.06
C ASP A 211 -29.84 18.07 11.63
N TRP A 212 -28.56 17.71 11.45
CA TRP A 212 -27.95 17.55 10.13
C TRP A 212 -28.46 16.33 9.38
N MET A 213 -28.55 15.17 10.01
CA MET A 213 -29.02 13.94 9.37
C MET A 213 -30.49 14.01 8.94
N VAL A 214 -31.37 14.61 9.75
CA VAL A 214 -32.78 14.82 9.38
C VAL A 214 -32.91 15.74 8.17
N ARG A 215 -32.13 16.84 8.11
CA ARG A 215 -32.14 17.77 6.97
C ARG A 215 -31.67 17.17 5.65
N ASN A 216 -31.00 16.02 5.70
CA ASN A 216 -30.51 15.27 4.54
C ASN A 216 -31.26 13.95 4.34
N ASP A 217 -32.44 13.79 4.95
CA ASP A 217 -33.36 12.66 4.77
C ASP A 217 -32.70 11.28 5.01
N ILE A 218 -31.75 11.23 5.95
CA ILE A 218 -31.01 9.99 6.30
C ILE A 218 -31.83 9.09 7.25
N LEU A 219 -32.66 9.69 8.11
CA LEU A 219 -33.35 9.00 9.20
C LEU A 219 -34.80 8.65 8.84
N ALA A 220 -35.23 7.47 9.27
CA ALA A 220 -36.62 7.04 9.20
C ALA A 220 -37.50 7.82 10.19
N SER A 221 -38.75 8.10 9.79
CA SER A 221 -39.76 8.58 10.75
C SER A 221 -40.11 7.49 11.76
N LEU A 222 -40.23 7.90 13.02
CA LEU A 222 -40.59 7.07 14.17
C LEU A 222 -41.98 7.42 14.74
N ASP A 223 -42.77 8.22 14.03
CA ASP A 223 -44.06 8.73 14.50
C ASP A 223 -45.03 7.63 14.95
N GLU A 224 -45.11 6.55 14.16
CA GLU A 224 -45.98 5.41 14.46
C GLU A 224 -45.64 4.79 15.82
N TYR A 225 -44.35 4.64 16.11
CA TYR A 225 -43.88 4.08 17.38
C TYR A 225 -44.04 5.08 18.52
N ALA A 226 -43.66 6.34 18.29
CA ALA A 226 -43.73 7.39 19.30
C ALA A 226 -45.17 7.71 19.73
N SER A 227 -46.13 7.68 18.80
CA SER A 227 -47.56 7.86 19.09
C SER A 227 -48.28 6.56 19.48
N GLY A 228 -47.67 5.41 19.17
CA GLY A 228 -48.21 4.08 19.46
C GLY A 228 -47.44 3.39 20.59
N ALA A 229 -46.68 2.35 20.25
CA ALA A 229 -46.08 1.39 21.18
C ALA A 229 -45.18 2.03 22.26
N TRP A 230 -44.54 3.17 21.97
CA TRP A 230 -43.65 3.85 22.91
C TRP A 230 -44.29 5.02 23.63
N SER A 231 -45.55 5.36 23.34
CA SER A 231 -46.20 6.57 23.88
C SER A 231 -46.19 6.66 25.41
N GLU A 232 -46.35 5.52 26.10
CA GLU A 232 -46.28 5.43 27.57
C GLU A 232 -44.85 5.30 28.10
N LEU A 233 -43.91 4.90 27.25
CA LEU A 233 -42.51 4.68 27.63
C LEU A 233 -41.66 5.94 27.48
N LEU A 234 -42.06 6.87 26.60
CA LEU A 234 -41.28 8.05 26.25
C LEU A 234 -41.25 9.08 27.39
N PRO A 235 -40.07 9.42 27.93
CA PRO A 235 -39.92 10.56 28.81
C PRO A 235 -40.28 11.87 28.09
N GLU A 236 -40.69 12.87 28.86
CA GLU A 236 -40.96 14.21 28.33
C GLU A 236 -39.72 14.76 27.60
N GLY A 237 -39.90 15.18 26.35
CA GLY A 237 -38.82 15.73 25.51
C GLY A 237 -37.87 14.68 24.89
N ALA A 238 -38.08 13.38 25.13
CA ALA A 238 -37.22 12.33 24.54
C ALA A 238 -37.46 12.13 23.04
N ALA A 239 -38.69 12.30 22.57
CA ALA A 239 -39.02 12.21 21.15
C ALA A 239 -38.60 13.50 20.42
N LEU A 240 -37.52 13.42 19.63
CA LEU A 240 -36.98 14.56 18.90
C LEU A 240 -37.67 14.71 17.56
N LYS A 241 -38.34 15.85 17.42
CA LYS A 241 -39.04 16.25 16.21
C LYS A 241 -38.20 17.21 15.38
N ALA A 242 -38.29 17.05 14.08
CA ALA A 242 -37.72 17.96 13.10
C ALA A 242 -38.52 17.90 11.80
N ALA A 243 -38.40 18.94 10.98
CA ALA A 243 -38.89 18.95 9.60
C ALA A 243 -37.72 18.70 8.65
N THR A 244 -37.98 18.02 7.53
CA THR A 244 -36.97 17.82 6.47
C THR A 244 -37.09 18.92 5.42
N GLN A 245 -36.15 18.97 4.46
CA GLN A 245 -36.26 19.92 3.36
C GLN A 245 -37.47 19.61 2.47
N ASP A 246 -37.76 18.33 2.28
CA ASP A 246 -38.82 17.85 1.40
C ASP A 246 -40.18 17.75 2.09
N ASN A 247 -40.20 17.67 3.43
CA ASN A 247 -41.43 17.64 4.22
C ASN A 247 -41.37 18.66 5.38
N PRO A 248 -42.07 19.81 5.27
CA PRO A 248 -42.06 20.85 6.29
C PRO A 248 -42.86 20.51 7.55
N THR A 249 -43.56 19.36 7.58
CA THR A 249 -44.23 18.88 8.78
C THR A 249 -43.22 18.25 9.74
N GLU A 250 -43.33 18.61 11.02
CA GLU A 250 -42.49 18.01 12.05
C GLU A 250 -42.88 16.56 12.29
N HIS A 251 -41.91 15.67 12.14
CA HIS A 251 -42.01 14.25 12.47
C HIS A 251 -40.93 13.87 13.48
N VAL A 252 -41.16 12.81 14.26
CA VAL A 252 -40.17 12.23 15.17
C VAL A 252 -39.16 11.44 14.34
N TYR A 253 -37.88 11.76 14.46
CA TYR A 253 -36.80 11.08 13.73
C TYR A 253 -35.74 10.47 14.64
N GLY A 254 -35.75 10.81 15.92
CA GLY A 254 -34.77 10.31 16.87
C GLY A 254 -35.31 10.32 18.29
N ILE A 255 -34.80 9.42 19.11
CA ILE A 255 -35.17 9.26 20.51
C ILE A 255 -33.94 9.52 21.38
N ALA A 256 -34.03 10.46 22.31
CA ALA A 256 -32.99 10.71 23.28
C ALA A 256 -33.04 9.66 24.40
N LEU A 257 -32.00 8.83 24.49
CA LEU A 257 -31.89 7.72 25.45
C LEU A 257 -30.76 7.95 26.47
N GLY A 258 -30.17 9.15 26.52
CA GLY A 258 -29.08 9.49 27.44
C GLY A 258 -29.42 9.33 28.93
N SER A 259 -30.70 9.42 29.29
CA SER A 259 -31.17 9.21 30.67
C SER A 259 -31.34 7.73 31.04
N SER A 260 -31.35 6.82 30.07
CA SER A 260 -31.54 5.39 30.33
C SER A 260 -30.39 4.83 31.18
N PRO A 261 -30.70 4.00 32.21
CA PRO A 261 -29.67 3.30 32.98
C PRO A 261 -28.76 2.41 32.12
N MET A 262 -29.26 1.91 30.98
CA MET A 262 -28.49 1.06 30.07
C MET A 262 -27.39 1.86 29.36
N THR A 263 -27.65 3.11 29.00
CA THR A 263 -26.66 4.01 28.38
C THR A 263 -25.44 4.21 29.28
N LYS A 264 -25.64 4.24 30.60
CA LYS A 264 -24.55 4.40 31.60
C LYS A 264 -23.66 3.15 31.74
N GLN A 265 -24.09 2.01 31.20
CA GLN A 265 -23.31 0.77 31.21
C GLN A 265 -22.42 0.62 29.98
N LEU A 266 -22.57 1.52 29.00
CA LEU A 266 -21.71 1.54 27.82
C LEU A 266 -20.35 2.16 28.18
N PRO A 267 -19.23 1.62 27.67
CA PRO A 267 -17.88 2.12 27.95
C PRO A 267 -17.56 3.38 27.12
N LEU A 268 -18.42 4.39 27.22
CA LEU A 268 -18.40 5.59 26.40
C LEU A 268 -18.51 6.87 27.25
N HIS A 269 -17.65 7.83 26.95
CA HIS A 269 -17.82 9.23 27.28
C HIS A 269 -18.60 9.93 26.19
N MET A 270 -19.75 10.49 26.56
CA MET A 270 -20.68 11.18 25.66
C MET A 270 -21.45 12.26 26.41
N LYS A 271 -21.92 13.27 25.68
CA LYS A 271 -22.82 14.32 26.24
C LYS A 271 -24.28 14.00 26.01
N GLU A 272 -24.59 13.51 24.82
CA GLU A 272 -25.93 13.19 24.37
C GLU A 272 -25.90 11.80 23.72
N PHE A 273 -27.03 11.11 23.80
CA PHE A 273 -27.21 9.79 23.20
C PHE A 273 -28.58 9.76 22.54
N ILE A 274 -28.62 10.25 21.31
CA ILE A 274 -29.81 10.30 20.47
C ILE A 274 -29.71 9.16 19.47
N VAL A 275 -30.72 8.30 19.41
CA VAL A 275 -30.76 7.19 18.48
C VAL A 275 -31.76 7.48 17.38
N GLY A 276 -31.31 7.39 16.13
CA GLY A 276 -32.12 7.44 14.92
C GLY A 276 -31.94 6.16 14.11
N ILE A 277 -32.99 5.71 13.44
CA ILE A 277 -32.93 4.54 12.56
C ILE A 277 -32.70 5.03 11.14
N ARG A 278 -31.79 4.39 10.41
CA ARG A 278 -31.56 4.71 9.00
C ARG A 278 -32.79 4.37 8.16
N ILE A 279 -33.11 5.19 7.15
CA ILE A 279 -34.32 5.03 6.34
C ILE A 279 -34.46 3.65 5.66
N ASP A 280 -33.34 3.06 5.25
CA ASP A 280 -33.22 1.77 4.56
C ASP A 280 -32.46 0.71 5.38
N ALA A 281 -32.50 0.81 6.71
CA ALA A 281 -31.86 -0.13 7.64
C ALA A 281 -32.19 -1.61 7.34
N GLY A 282 -31.17 -2.47 7.30
CA GLY A 282 -31.30 -3.90 7.00
C GLY A 282 -31.96 -4.70 8.12
N ASN A 283 -31.69 -4.33 9.37
CA ASN A 283 -32.21 -4.97 10.59
C ASN A 283 -33.12 -4.02 11.39
N LYS A 284 -34.11 -3.41 10.72
CA LYS A 284 -35.01 -2.42 11.33
C LYS A 284 -35.70 -2.90 12.62
N ASP A 285 -36.10 -4.18 12.68
CA ASP A 285 -36.75 -4.73 13.88
C ASP A 285 -35.81 -4.74 15.10
N ASN A 286 -34.53 -5.08 14.90
CA ASN A 286 -33.53 -5.04 15.98
C ASN A 286 -33.19 -3.59 16.37
N ALA A 287 -33.18 -2.67 15.40
CA ALA A 287 -33.03 -1.24 15.67
C ALA A 287 -34.18 -0.68 16.54
N LEU A 288 -35.42 -1.07 16.25
CA LEU A 288 -36.59 -0.72 17.05
C LEU A 288 -36.53 -1.36 18.43
N HIS A 289 -36.13 -2.64 18.49
CA HIS A 289 -35.97 -3.38 19.74
C HIS A 289 -34.94 -2.71 20.66
N LEU A 290 -33.83 -2.20 20.10
CA LEU A 290 -32.85 -1.44 20.86
C LEU A 290 -33.48 -0.24 21.57
N ILE A 291 -34.21 0.58 20.82
CA ILE A 291 -34.84 1.81 21.34
C ILE A 291 -35.86 1.46 22.42
N GLU A 292 -36.73 0.49 22.13
CA GLU A 292 -37.77 0.05 23.06
C GLU A 292 -37.18 -0.43 24.39
N THR A 293 -36.18 -1.31 24.33
CA THR A 293 -35.54 -1.88 25.53
C THR A 293 -34.89 -0.77 26.38
N TYR A 294 -34.23 0.20 25.76
CA TYR A 294 -33.65 1.34 26.47
C TYR A 294 -34.70 2.24 27.13
N LEU A 295 -35.86 2.44 26.48
CA LEU A 295 -36.99 3.18 27.03
C LEU A 295 -37.62 2.46 28.23
N GLN A 296 -37.84 1.14 28.12
CA GLN A 296 -38.39 0.31 29.21
C GLN A 296 -37.48 0.32 30.45
N ALA A 297 -36.16 0.25 30.26
CA ALA A 297 -35.20 0.36 31.36
C ALA A 297 -35.22 1.74 32.03
N GLY A 298 -35.52 2.80 31.28
CA GLY A 298 -35.69 4.15 31.81
C GLY A 298 -36.87 4.25 32.78
N GLN A 299 -38.03 3.69 32.41
CA GLN A 299 -39.23 3.67 33.24
C GLN A 299 -39.04 2.90 34.55
N SER A 300 -38.40 1.73 34.48
CA SER A 300 -38.17 0.87 35.65
C SER A 300 -37.26 1.48 36.73
N SER A 301 -36.59 2.59 36.43
CA SER A 301 -35.71 3.32 37.36
C SER A 301 -36.34 4.57 37.97
N ALA A 302 -37.56 4.94 37.53
CA ALA A 302 -38.33 6.08 38.03
C ALA A 302 -39.33 5.71 39.14
N ASP A 303 -39.57 4.40 39.35
CA ASP A 303 -40.36 3.81 40.44
C ASP A 303 -39.48 3.37 41.63
#